data_AF-A0A7L2VED7-F1
#
_entry.id   AF-A0A7L2VED7-F1
#
_cell.length_a   1.000
_cell.length_b   1.000
_cell.length_c   1.000
_cell.angle_alpha   90.00
_cell.angle_beta   90.00
_cell.angle_gamma   90.00
#
_symmetry.space_group_name_H-M   'P 1'
#
loop_
_entity.id
_entity.type
_entity.pdbx_description
1 polymer ?
#
loop_
_entity_poly.entity_id
_entity_poly.type
_entity_poly.pdbx_seq_one_letter_code
_entity_poly.pdbx_strand_id
1 'polypeptide(L)'
;MGVQGLSGFLEEQGGFLAELRVSDTRLVIDGSGLYHCLCLAAGTDLRRGGDYGLLAAAVRDFFAALRRCRVAAFVVLDGGRGAGDPKLLVLRERAAERLRAAGALSRGGPGALVPLLARDTFVQALSRFGVPFVQSYAEADRDGFFRTPALAALLGHLGARRREEVAERLRAAMEAYEPSDADLDGFFRGGTYEAGAAGWPRWVRDALARGRLPPFVSDALLLRSVFLRVQVEDLARPSAHGAALPLRRALYGLLLGPPQPGEEPPTVCEFDRLRGTLRKTRVEAATLPPGCQYPLEALAEVPLSSRRQLLLEPLGVQMSSLESTPSHLQLPLAVTCHWVRASEPRVELHQLQALLLTLVSGEEQRRTREPDPPVPGAEEGEDVACDGFLSWKEKAPEGEAFDLAVAHGLCQWQSCLQMGLYLNQLLSAPLPEPDLSSLFSGTLAHRLCQELKSAPSLDNLCGFSPAMTQLYQALLNTVES
;
A
#
# COMPACT_ATOMS: atom_id res chain seq x y z
N MET A 1 -14.41 -5.62 -9.19
CA MET A 1 -15.53 -5.37 -10.12
C MET A 1 -16.72 -6.23 -9.68
N GLY A 2 -17.92 -6.05 -10.23
CA GLY A 2 -19.02 -6.97 -9.91
C GLY A 2 -20.36 -6.52 -10.45
N VAL A 3 -21.20 -7.49 -10.79
CA VAL A 3 -22.63 -7.25 -11.01
C VAL A 3 -23.24 -6.96 -9.64
N GLN A 4 -23.75 -5.74 -9.46
CA GLN A 4 -24.30 -5.30 -8.17
C GLN A 4 -25.43 -6.25 -7.73
N GLY A 5 -25.33 -6.75 -6.49
CA GLY A 5 -26.29 -7.72 -5.93
C GLY A 5 -26.05 -9.18 -6.32
N LEU A 6 -25.07 -9.50 -7.18
CA LEU A 6 -24.81 -10.89 -7.59
C LEU A 6 -24.31 -11.76 -6.42
N SER A 7 -23.39 -11.26 -5.60
CA SER A 7 -22.88 -12.02 -4.45
C SER A 7 -23.98 -12.34 -3.43
N GLY A 8 -24.79 -11.34 -3.06
CA GLY A 8 -25.94 -11.55 -2.18
C GLY A 8 -26.97 -12.50 -2.78
N PHE A 9 -27.25 -12.39 -4.09
CA PHE A 9 -28.12 -13.34 -4.80
C PHE A 9 -27.57 -14.77 -4.78
N LEU A 10 -26.26 -14.96 -4.96
CA LEU A 10 -25.62 -16.29 -4.93
C LEU A 10 -25.64 -16.90 -3.52
N GLU A 11 -25.44 -16.10 -2.49
CA GLU A 11 -25.49 -16.52 -1.07
C GLU A 11 -26.93 -16.87 -0.63
N GLU A 12 -27.91 -16.03 -0.98
CA GLU A 12 -29.33 -16.26 -0.65
C GLU A 12 -29.92 -17.51 -1.34
N GLN A 13 -29.42 -17.86 -2.52
CA GLN A 13 -29.97 -18.95 -3.32
C GLN A 13 -29.29 -20.30 -3.10
N GLY A 14 -28.19 -20.37 -2.33
CA GLY A 14 -27.58 -21.59 -1.75
C GLY A 14 -27.11 -22.72 -2.69
N GLY A 15 -27.58 -22.77 -3.95
CA GLY A 15 -27.41 -23.88 -4.88
C GLY A 15 -26.58 -23.54 -6.12
N PHE A 16 -26.05 -22.31 -6.23
CA PHE A 16 -25.21 -21.89 -7.36
C PHE A 16 -23.72 -22.18 -7.17
N LEU A 17 -23.28 -22.30 -5.92
CA LEU A 17 -21.88 -22.53 -5.58
C LEU A 17 -21.71 -23.99 -5.16
N ALA A 18 -21.01 -24.77 -5.99
CA ALA A 18 -20.58 -26.11 -5.60
C ALA A 18 -19.31 -25.98 -4.76
N GLU A 19 -19.29 -26.58 -3.57
CA GLU A 19 -18.08 -26.68 -2.76
C GLU A 19 -17.06 -27.58 -3.48
N LEU A 20 -16.10 -26.94 -4.14
CA LEU A 20 -15.04 -27.65 -4.85
C LEU A 20 -13.88 -27.88 -3.90
N ARG A 21 -13.59 -29.15 -3.57
CA ARG A 21 -12.33 -29.51 -2.91
C ARG A 21 -11.21 -29.44 -3.94
N VAL A 22 -10.37 -28.43 -3.82
CA VAL A 22 -9.26 -28.19 -4.75
C VAL A 22 -7.98 -28.78 -4.19
N SER A 23 -7.39 -29.75 -4.89
CA SER A 23 -6.05 -30.30 -4.60
C SER A 23 -5.32 -30.62 -5.90
N ASP A 24 -3.98 -30.55 -5.88
CA ASP A 24 -3.11 -30.92 -7.02
C ASP A 24 -3.42 -30.15 -8.33
N THR A 25 -3.83 -28.88 -8.21
CA THR A 25 -4.17 -28.02 -9.36
C THR A 25 -3.38 -26.72 -9.39
N ARG A 26 -3.46 -26.01 -10.52
CA ARG A 26 -3.03 -24.61 -10.64
C ARG A 26 -4.23 -23.70 -10.44
N LEU A 27 -4.04 -22.61 -9.69
CA LEU A 27 -5.09 -21.65 -9.38
C LEU A 27 -4.60 -20.24 -9.70
N VAL A 28 -5.32 -19.53 -10.56
CA VAL A 28 -5.11 -18.09 -10.80
C VAL A 28 -6.06 -17.31 -9.89
N ILE A 29 -5.53 -16.36 -9.15
CA ILE A 29 -6.26 -15.62 -8.11
C ILE A 29 -6.24 -14.12 -8.43
N ASP A 30 -7.41 -13.48 -8.35
CA ASP A 30 -7.52 -12.02 -8.35
C ASP A 30 -6.90 -11.47 -7.05
N GLY A 31 -5.70 -10.92 -7.18
CA GLY A 31 -4.95 -10.34 -6.08
C GLY A 31 -5.62 -9.11 -5.49
N SER A 32 -6.30 -8.29 -6.31
CA SER A 32 -7.01 -7.11 -5.85
C SER A 32 -8.17 -7.48 -4.94
N GLY A 33 -9.00 -8.43 -5.37
CA GLY A 33 -10.06 -9.00 -4.54
C GLY A 33 -9.49 -9.68 -3.29
N LEU A 34 -8.44 -10.50 -3.44
CA LEU A 34 -7.86 -11.27 -2.34
C LEU A 34 -7.34 -10.39 -1.21
N TYR A 35 -6.50 -9.37 -1.49
CA TYR A 35 -5.98 -8.54 -0.41
C TYR A 35 -7.10 -7.76 0.28
N HIS A 36 -8.13 -7.33 -0.46
CA HIS A 36 -9.30 -6.68 0.15
C HIS A 36 -9.98 -7.63 1.15
N CYS A 37 -10.23 -8.88 0.76
CA CYS A 37 -10.84 -9.88 1.63
C CYS A 37 -9.96 -10.22 2.83
N LEU A 38 -8.67 -10.47 2.62
CA LEU A 38 -7.74 -10.80 3.69
C LEU A 38 -7.59 -9.67 4.71
N CYS A 39 -7.54 -8.40 4.26
CA CYS A 39 -7.52 -7.25 5.16
C CYS A 39 -8.75 -7.24 6.08
N LEU A 40 -9.95 -7.45 5.52
CA LEU A 40 -11.19 -7.39 6.27
C LEU A 40 -11.38 -8.61 7.18
N ALA A 41 -10.86 -9.78 6.77
CA ALA A 41 -10.93 -11.02 7.54
C ALA A 41 -9.88 -11.10 8.66
N ALA A 42 -8.73 -10.42 8.52
CA ALA A 42 -7.62 -10.48 9.48
C ALA A 42 -7.91 -9.81 10.84
N GLY A 43 -9.13 -9.29 11.06
CA GLY A 43 -9.51 -8.66 12.33
C GLY A 43 -8.78 -7.35 12.63
N THR A 44 -8.20 -6.69 11.61
CA THR A 44 -7.45 -5.45 11.79
C THR A 44 -8.38 -4.29 12.16
N ASP A 45 -7.98 -3.44 13.11
CA ASP A 45 -8.69 -2.18 13.36
C ASP A 45 -8.51 -1.23 12.16
N LEU A 46 -9.54 -1.19 11.31
CA LEU A 46 -9.56 -0.39 10.08
C LEU A 46 -9.55 1.12 10.37
N ARG A 47 -9.91 1.54 11.60
CA ARG A 47 -9.98 2.96 11.98
C ARG A 47 -8.61 3.53 12.30
N ARG A 48 -7.68 2.69 12.75
CA ARG A 48 -6.35 3.11 13.25
C ARG A 48 -5.26 3.06 12.18
N GLY A 49 -5.65 3.05 10.90
CA GLY A 49 -4.70 3.05 9.80
C GLY A 49 -4.04 1.70 9.51
N GLY A 50 -4.56 0.62 10.09
CA GLY A 50 -4.22 -0.76 9.75
C GLY A 50 -3.10 -1.40 10.56
N ASP A 51 -3.17 -2.73 10.68
CA ASP A 51 -2.16 -3.58 11.30
C ASP A 51 -1.54 -4.50 10.23
N TYR A 52 -0.48 -4.01 9.59
CA TYR A 52 0.13 -4.65 8.42
C TYR A 52 0.76 -6.01 8.75
N GLY A 53 1.20 -6.21 9.99
CA GLY A 53 1.67 -7.51 10.49
C GLY A 53 0.59 -8.60 10.47
N LEU A 54 -0.66 -8.27 10.81
CA LEU A 54 -1.79 -9.21 10.77
C LEU A 54 -2.15 -9.56 9.33
N LEU A 55 -2.14 -8.56 8.44
CA LEU A 55 -2.34 -8.80 7.00
C LEU A 55 -1.27 -9.75 6.45
N ALA A 56 0.01 -9.51 6.73
CA ALA A 56 1.09 -10.38 6.27
C ALA A 56 0.95 -11.81 6.81
N ALA A 57 0.53 -11.97 8.06
CA ALA A 57 0.23 -13.28 8.64
C ALA A 57 -0.96 -13.97 7.93
N ALA A 58 -2.05 -13.25 7.65
CA ALA A 58 -3.19 -13.79 6.92
C ALA A 58 -2.81 -14.24 5.50
N VAL A 59 -1.97 -13.47 4.80
CA VAL A 59 -1.43 -13.85 3.49
C VAL A 59 -0.59 -15.12 3.60
N ARG A 60 0.32 -15.19 4.58
CA ARG A 60 1.15 -16.38 4.84
C ARG A 60 0.27 -17.60 5.03
N ASP A 61 -0.73 -17.50 5.88
CA ASP A 61 -1.56 -18.63 6.31
C ASP A 61 -2.47 -19.10 5.17
N PHE A 62 -3.02 -18.17 4.38
CA PHE A 62 -3.79 -18.46 3.17
C PHE A 62 -2.98 -19.25 2.14
N PHE A 63 -1.79 -18.76 1.76
CA PHE A 63 -0.96 -19.46 0.77
C PHE A 63 -0.31 -20.73 1.33
N ALA A 64 -0.04 -20.79 2.64
CA ALA A 64 0.39 -22.02 3.29
C ALA A 64 -0.70 -23.10 3.22
N ALA A 65 -1.97 -22.73 3.41
CA ALA A 65 -3.08 -23.66 3.25
C ALA A 65 -3.17 -24.21 1.80
N LEU A 66 -3.06 -23.35 0.78
CA LEU A 66 -3.04 -23.78 -0.62
C LEU A 66 -1.88 -24.75 -0.92
N ARG A 67 -0.68 -24.47 -0.40
CA ARG A 67 0.49 -25.35 -0.57
C ARG A 67 0.30 -26.71 0.10
N ARG A 68 -0.31 -26.76 1.30
CA ARG A 68 -0.63 -28.03 1.97
C ARG A 68 -1.56 -28.90 1.12
N CYS A 69 -2.44 -28.27 0.34
CA CYS A 69 -3.32 -28.93 -0.63
C CYS A 69 -2.66 -29.18 -2.00
N ARG A 70 -1.35 -28.92 -2.15
CA ARG A 70 -0.60 -29.02 -3.42
C ARG A 70 -1.19 -28.16 -4.54
N VAL A 71 -1.82 -27.04 -4.18
CA VAL A 71 -2.32 -26.05 -5.14
C VAL A 71 -1.21 -25.06 -5.47
N ALA A 72 -0.84 -24.99 -6.74
CA ALA A 72 0.09 -23.99 -7.26
C ALA A 72 -0.68 -22.69 -7.56
N ALA A 73 -0.56 -21.71 -6.67
CA ALA A 73 -1.25 -20.43 -6.77
C ALA A 73 -0.44 -19.40 -7.57
N PHE A 74 -1.11 -18.68 -8.46
CA PHE A 74 -0.60 -17.57 -9.24
C PHE A 74 -1.50 -16.35 -9.03
N VAL A 75 -0.92 -15.24 -8.58
CA VAL A 75 -1.71 -14.04 -8.26
C VAL A 75 -1.61 -13.03 -9.40
N VAL A 76 -2.74 -12.46 -9.80
CA VAL A 76 -2.79 -11.36 -10.76
C VAL A 76 -3.30 -10.11 -10.06
N LEU A 77 -2.51 -9.05 -10.06
CA LEU A 77 -2.87 -7.75 -9.51
C LEU A 77 -3.35 -6.82 -10.62
N ASP A 78 -4.31 -5.97 -10.29
CA ASP A 78 -4.69 -4.88 -11.18
C ASP A 78 -3.54 -3.89 -11.38
N GLY A 79 -3.41 -3.42 -12.61
CA GLY A 79 -2.51 -2.39 -13.07
C GLY A 79 -3.06 -0.98 -13.03
N GLY A 80 -2.34 -0.10 -13.73
CA GLY A 80 -2.83 1.23 -14.07
C GLY A 80 -4.00 1.17 -15.05
N ARG A 81 -4.66 2.30 -15.27
CA ARG A 81 -5.88 2.36 -16.08
C ARG A 81 -5.57 2.98 -17.45
N GLY A 82 -6.34 2.59 -18.47
CA GLY A 82 -6.21 3.14 -19.83
C GLY A 82 -6.92 4.48 -20.00
N ALA A 83 -6.38 5.36 -20.85
CA ALA A 83 -6.89 6.72 -21.07
C ALA A 83 -8.33 6.78 -21.63
N GLY A 84 -8.82 5.69 -22.23
CA GLY A 84 -10.17 5.57 -22.77
C GLY A 84 -11.20 4.95 -21.83
N ASP A 85 -10.90 4.78 -20.54
CA ASP A 85 -11.76 4.01 -19.63
C ASP A 85 -13.11 4.71 -19.36
N PRO A 86 -14.26 4.15 -19.80
CA PRO A 86 -15.60 4.68 -19.47
C PRO A 86 -15.87 4.69 -17.95
N LYS A 87 -15.02 4.02 -17.18
CA LYS A 87 -15.15 3.80 -15.73
C LYS A 87 -14.68 4.97 -14.86
N LEU A 88 -14.32 6.13 -15.43
CA LEU A 88 -13.99 7.31 -14.61
C LEU A 88 -15.17 7.70 -13.69
N LEU A 89 -16.41 7.48 -14.14
CA LEU A 89 -17.61 7.61 -13.30
C LEU A 89 -17.65 6.57 -12.17
N VAL A 90 -17.46 5.29 -12.49
CA VAL A 90 -17.42 4.19 -11.51
C VAL A 90 -16.32 4.41 -10.45
N LEU A 91 -15.18 4.98 -10.84
CA LEU A 91 -14.08 5.28 -9.93
C LEU A 91 -14.40 6.44 -9.00
N ARG A 92 -15.06 7.47 -9.52
CA ARG A 92 -15.57 8.56 -8.69
C ARG A 92 -16.61 8.05 -7.70
N GLU A 93 -17.50 7.17 -8.13
CA GLU A 93 -18.50 6.53 -7.25
C GLU A 93 -17.84 5.70 -6.16
N ARG A 94 -16.89 4.81 -6.50
CA ARG A 94 -16.13 4.02 -5.53
C ARG A 94 -15.33 4.90 -4.57
N ALA A 95 -14.70 5.97 -5.07
CA ALA A 95 -13.99 6.92 -4.23
C ALA A 95 -14.95 7.67 -3.27
N ALA A 96 -16.14 8.03 -3.74
CA ALA A 96 -17.18 8.64 -2.90
C ALA A 96 -17.76 7.65 -1.87
N GLU A 97 -17.90 6.37 -2.22
CA GLU A 97 -18.28 5.30 -1.28
C GLU A 97 -17.24 5.12 -0.18
N ARG A 98 -15.96 5.06 -0.55
CA ARG A 98 -14.85 4.99 0.41
C ARG A 98 -14.81 6.24 1.30
N LEU A 99 -15.10 7.42 0.76
CA LEU A 99 -15.20 8.66 1.53
C LEU A 99 -16.35 8.63 2.54
N ARG A 100 -17.51 8.10 2.14
CA ARG A 100 -18.65 7.88 3.06
C ARG A 100 -18.29 6.87 4.15
N ALA A 101 -17.66 5.75 3.80
CA ALA A 101 -17.23 4.74 4.75
C ALA A 101 -16.18 5.28 5.75
N ALA A 102 -15.20 6.05 5.27
CA ALA A 102 -14.22 6.72 6.12
C ALA A 102 -14.87 7.69 7.10
N GLY A 103 -15.84 8.47 6.65
CA GLY A 103 -16.59 9.39 7.50
C GLY A 103 -17.47 8.68 8.54
N ALA A 104 -18.03 7.52 8.21
CA ALA A 104 -18.77 6.71 9.18
C ALA A 104 -17.80 6.13 10.23
N LEU A 105 -16.70 5.52 9.78
CA LEU A 105 -15.66 4.94 10.63
C LEU A 105 -15.02 5.98 11.57
N SER A 106 -14.78 7.20 11.12
CA SER A 106 -14.20 8.24 11.98
C SER A 106 -15.11 8.62 13.16
N ARG A 107 -16.43 8.46 13.01
CA ARG A 107 -17.44 8.70 14.05
C ARG A 107 -17.86 7.44 14.83
N GLY A 108 -17.20 6.30 14.60
CA GLY A 108 -17.56 5.02 15.23
C GLY A 108 -18.79 4.34 14.62
N GLY A 109 -19.22 4.78 13.43
CA GLY A 109 -20.26 4.11 12.64
C GLY A 109 -19.73 2.90 11.85
N PRO A 110 -20.62 2.14 11.21
CA PRO A 110 -20.26 0.96 10.43
C PRO A 110 -19.52 1.35 9.15
N GLY A 111 -18.61 0.49 8.70
CA GLY A 111 -17.91 0.65 7.43
C GLY A 111 -16.72 -0.29 7.31
N ALA A 112 -16.21 -0.41 6.09
CA ALA A 112 -15.01 -1.17 5.80
C ALA A 112 -14.14 -0.34 4.84
N LEU A 113 -12.93 -0.01 5.27
CA LEU A 113 -11.97 0.73 4.47
C LEU A 113 -10.61 0.05 4.59
N VAL A 114 -10.05 -0.36 3.46
CA VAL A 114 -8.73 -0.99 3.44
C VAL A 114 -7.64 0.06 3.69
N PRO A 115 -6.72 -0.18 4.65
CA PRO A 115 -5.63 0.74 4.99
C PRO A 115 -4.75 1.12 3.80
N LEU A 116 -4.08 2.28 3.89
CA LEU A 116 -3.37 2.89 2.77
C LEU A 116 -2.27 1.98 2.21
N LEU A 117 -1.43 1.40 3.09
CA LEU A 117 -0.26 0.61 2.69
C LEU A 117 -0.58 -0.90 2.57
N ALA A 118 -1.85 -1.28 2.60
CA ALA A 118 -2.27 -2.69 2.57
C ALA A 118 -1.84 -3.39 1.27
N ARG A 119 -1.93 -2.70 0.13
CA ARG A 119 -1.49 -3.22 -1.17
C ARG A 119 0.02 -3.45 -1.16
N ASP A 120 0.78 -2.47 -0.69
CA ASP A 120 2.24 -2.54 -0.66
C ASP A 120 2.71 -3.66 0.28
N THR A 121 2.06 -3.79 1.44
CA THR A 121 2.25 -4.90 2.38
C THR A 121 1.92 -6.25 1.73
N PHE A 122 0.83 -6.34 0.98
CA PHE A 122 0.44 -7.57 0.28
C PHE A 122 1.48 -7.98 -0.76
N VAL A 123 1.97 -7.04 -1.58
CA VAL A 123 3.03 -7.30 -2.58
C VAL A 123 4.34 -7.73 -1.91
N GLN A 124 4.75 -7.07 -0.82
CA GLN A 124 5.92 -7.47 -0.03
C GLN A 124 5.72 -8.89 0.55
N ALA A 125 4.54 -9.22 1.07
CA ALA A 125 4.21 -10.53 1.60
C ALA A 125 4.24 -11.63 0.53
N LEU A 126 3.65 -11.40 -0.66
CA LEU A 126 3.71 -12.34 -1.78
C LEU A 126 5.17 -12.64 -2.16
N SER A 127 5.99 -11.60 -2.27
CA SER A 127 7.42 -11.71 -2.58
C SER A 127 8.17 -12.50 -1.50
N ARG A 128 7.97 -12.14 -0.22
CA ARG A 128 8.59 -12.80 0.94
C ARG A 128 8.26 -14.28 1.00
N PHE A 129 7.01 -14.66 0.71
CA PHE A 129 6.59 -16.05 0.76
C PHE A 129 6.84 -16.81 -0.54
N GLY A 130 7.44 -16.20 -1.56
CA GLY A 130 7.71 -16.84 -2.84
C GLY A 130 6.44 -17.24 -3.60
N VAL A 131 5.36 -16.46 -3.47
CA VAL A 131 4.14 -16.65 -4.26
C VAL A 131 4.33 -15.98 -5.62
N PRO A 132 4.23 -16.69 -6.75
CA PRO A 132 4.31 -16.08 -8.07
C PRO A 132 3.16 -15.09 -8.29
N PHE A 133 3.48 -13.88 -8.72
CA PHE A 133 2.47 -12.90 -9.08
C PHE A 133 2.90 -12.04 -10.27
N VAL A 134 1.91 -11.48 -10.95
CA VAL A 134 2.08 -10.47 -12.00
C VAL A 134 1.12 -9.32 -11.74
N GLN A 135 1.57 -8.11 -12.00
CA GLN A 135 0.69 -6.95 -12.06
C GLN A 135 0.43 -6.62 -13.53
N SER A 136 -0.84 -6.56 -13.89
CA SER A 136 -1.28 -6.14 -15.21
C SER A 136 -0.86 -4.69 -15.50
N TYR A 137 -0.81 -4.29 -16.79
CA TYR A 137 -0.69 -2.88 -17.17
C TYR A 137 -2.06 -2.18 -17.28
N ALA A 138 -3.14 -2.97 -17.26
CA ALA A 138 -4.55 -2.59 -17.29
C ALA A 138 -5.29 -3.21 -16.09
N GLU A 139 -6.62 -3.34 -16.15
CA GLU A 139 -7.35 -4.14 -15.15
C GLU A 139 -7.11 -5.63 -15.42
N ALA A 140 -6.87 -6.43 -14.38
CA ALA A 140 -6.63 -7.87 -14.50
C ALA A 140 -7.83 -8.61 -15.12
N ASP A 141 -9.02 -8.07 -14.90
CA ASP A 141 -10.27 -8.49 -15.52
C ASP A 141 -10.26 -8.26 -17.05
N ARG A 142 -9.71 -7.13 -17.53
CA ARG A 142 -9.66 -6.78 -18.96
C ARG A 142 -8.63 -7.56 -19.74
N ASP A 143 -7.55 -7.98 -19.08
CA ASP A 143 -6.53 -8.81 -19.71
C ASP A 143 -6.96 -10.28 -19.88
N GLY A 144 -8.26 -10.59 -19.73
CA GLY A 144 -8.84 -11.90 -20.06
C GLY A 144 -8.43 -13.05 -19.12
N PHE A 145 -7.74 -12.76 -18.02
CA PHE A 145 -7.15 -13.77 -17.14
C PHE A 145 -8.17 -14.63 -16.39
N PHE A 146 -9.34 -14.07 -16.08
CA PHE A 146 -10.38 -14.72 -15.29
C PHE A 146 -11.57 -15.16 -16.16
N ARG A 147 -11.32 -15.89 -17.25
CA ARG A 147 -12.41 -16.60 -17.94
C ARG A 147 -12.69 -17.93 -17.24
N THR A 148 -13.90 -18.06 -16.70
CA THR A 148 -14.50 -19.36 -16.38
C THR A 148 -15.68 -19.67 -17.32
N PRO A 149 -15.94 -20.95 -17.65
CA PRO A 149 -17.17 -21.42 -18.32
C PRO A 149 -18.47 -21.22 -17.50
N ALA A 150 -18.42 -20.48 -16.39
CA ALA A 150 -19.48 -20.35 -15.39
C ALA A 150 -20.79 -19.77 -15.93
N LEU A 151 -20.75 -19.04 -17.05
CA LEU A 151 -21.92 -18.46 -17.71
C LEU A 151 -22.93 -19.53 -18.15
N ALA A 152 -22.46 -20.66 -18.68
CA ALA A 152 -23.33 -21.76 -19.12
C ALA A 152 -24.04 -22.43 -17.93
N ALA A 153 -23.33 -22.57 -16.80
CA ALA A 153 -23.87 -23.14 -15.57
C ALA A 153 -24.90 -22.21 -14.89
N LEU A 154 -24.65 -20.89 -14.83
CA LEU A 154 -25.56 -19.90 -14.26
C LEU A 154 -26.87 -19.80 -15.03
N LEU A 155 -26.82 -19.83 -16.36
CA LEU A 155 -28.01 -19.78 -17.21
C LEU A 155 -28.86 -21.06 -17.09
N GLY A 156 -28.24 -22.21 -16.81
CA GLY A 156 -28.93 -23.50 -16.62
C GLY A 156 -29.96 -23.50 -15.49
N HIS A 157 -29.74 -22.71 -14.44
CA HIS A 157 -30.57 -22.67 -13.22
C HIS A 157 -31.64 -21.57 -13.23
N LEU A 158 -31.67 -20.71 -14.26
CA LEU A 158 -32.69 -19.67 -14.42
C LEU A 158 -33.87 -20.17 -15.25
N GLY A 159 -35.09 -19.83 -14.82
CA GLY A 159 -36.31 -20.09 -15.60
C GLY A 159 -36.27 -19.38 -16.96
N ALA A 160 -36.87 -19.99 -17.99
CA ALA A 160 -36.72 -19.62 -19.40
C ALA A 160 -36.90 -18.11 -19.69
N ARG A 161 -37.86 -17.43 -19.02
CA ARG A 161 -38.12 -15.99 -19.19
C ARG A 161 -37.02 -15.06 -18.63
N ARG A 162 -36.31 -15.45 -17.57
CA ARG A 162 -35.23 -14.63 -16.97
C ARG A 162 -33.86 -14.95 -17.57
N ARG A 163 -33.74 -16.10 -18.27
CA ARG A 163 -32.50 -16.56 -18.88
C ARG A 163 -32.03 -15.62 -19.99
N GLU A 164 -32.92 -15.17 -20.86
CA GLU A 164 -32.55 -14.25 -21.96
C GLU A 164 -32.15 -12.86 -21.43
N GLU A 165 -32.95 -12.28 -20.53
CA GLU A 165 -32.64 -10.95 -19.96
C GLU A 165 -31.33 -10.94 -19.16
N VAL A 166 -31.11 -11.97 -18.34
CA VAL A 166 -29.85 -12.11 -17.57
C VAL A 166 -28.68 -12.45 -18.49
N ALA A 167 -28.87 -13.28 -19.52
CA ALA A 167 -27.83 -13.56 -20.50
C ALA A 167 -27.44 -12.32 -21.31
N GLU A 168 -28.40 -11.46 -21.66
CA GLU A 168 -28.14 -10.21 -22.39
C GLU A 168 -27.43 -9.20 -21.49
N ARG A 169 -27.87 -9.00 -20.25
CA ARG A 169 -27.18 -8.14 -19.28
C ARG A 169 -25.78 -8.64 -18.93
N LEU A 170 -25.58 -9.96 -18.82
CA LEU A 170 -24.26 -10.55 -18.60
C LEU A 170 -23.39 -10.46 -19.84
N ARG A 171 -23.91 -10.70 -21.05
CA ARG A 171 -23.16 -10.48 -22.30
C ARG A 171 -22.75 -9.02 -22.45
N ALA A 172 -23.64 -8.06 -22.22
CA ALA A 172 -23.31 -6.64 -22.23
C ALA A 172 -22.29 -6.26 -21.14
N ALA A 173 -22.37 -6.87 -19.95
CA ALA A 173 -21.36 -6.69 -18.90
C ALA A 173 -20.01 -7.34 -19.27
N MET A 174 -20.01 -8.41 -20.06
CA MET A 174 -18.84 -9.17 -20.52
C MET A 174 -18.27 -8.68 -21.86
N GLU A 175 -18.99 -7.87 -22.64
CA GLU A 175 -18.50 -7.25 -23.90
C GLU A 175 -17.29 -6.34 -23.66
N ALA A 176 -17.14 -5.80 -22.45
CA ALA A 176 -15.97 -5.02 -22.05
C ALA A 176 -14.70 -5.85 -21.77
N TYR A 177 -14.78 -7.19 -21.90
CA TYR A 177 -13.70 -8.15 -21.69
C TYR A 177 -13.28 -8.73 -23.05
N GLU A 178 -12.65 -7.91 -23.90
CA GLU A 178 -12.00 -8.40 -25.13
C GLU A 178 -10.87 -9.38 -24.78
N PRO A 179 -10.60 -10.40 -25.62
CA PRO A 179 -9.46 -11.29 -25.43
C PRO A 179 -8.15 -10.47 -25.45
N SER A 180 -7.31 -10.65 -24.43
CA SER A 180 -5.94 -10.15 -24.44
C SER A 180 -5.00 -11.20 -25.01
N ASP A 181 -4.03 -10.78 -25.83
CA ASP A 181 -2.95 -11.64 -26.35
C ASP A 181 -1.86 -11.96 -25.29
N ALA A 182 -2.11 -11.66 -24.01
CA ALA A 182 -1.14 -11.78 -22.93
C ALA A 182 -0.77 -13.25 -22.60
N ASP A 183 0.49 -13.62 -22.83
CA ASP A 183 1.03 -14.95 -22.49
C ASP A 183 1.47 -15.04 -21.00
N LEU A 184 0.53 -15.39 -20.12
CA LEU A 184 0.83 -15.67 -18.71
C LEU A 184 1.78 -16.85 -18.52
N ASP A 185 1.64 -17.88 -19.36
CA ASP A 185 2.42 -19.10 -19.24
C ASP A 185 3.90 -18.82 -19.58
N GLY A 186 4.15 -17.99 -20.58
CA GLY A 186 5.46 -17.42 -20.91
C GLY A 186 6.01 -16.52 -19.81
N PHE A 187 5.18 -15.68 -19.16
CA PHE A 187 5.65 -14.86 -18.04
C PHE A 187 6.09 -15.72 -16.84
N PHE A 188 5.27 -16.67 -16.40
CA PHE A 188 5.61 -17.49 -15.23
C PHE A 188 6.73 -18.49 -15.48
N ARG A 189 7.01 -18.87 -16.74
CA ARG A 189 8.13 -19.76 -17.11
C ARG A 189 9.41 -19.01 -17.51
N GLY A 190 9.29 -17.86 -18.17
CA GLY A 190 10.39 -17.14 -18.83
C GLY A 190 10.55 -15.68 -18.42
N GLY A 191 9.61 -15.13 -17.62
CA GLY A 191 9.71 -13.79 -17.03
C GLY A 191 9.37 -12.63 -17.98
N THR A 192 8.83 -12.91 -19.16
CA THR A 192 8.45 -11.91 -20.18
C THR A 192 6.94 -11.71 -20.23
N TYR A 193 6.48 -10.49 -19.99
CA TYR A 193 5.07 -10.10 -20.09
C TYR A 193 4.92 -9.03 -21.18
N GLU A 194 4.47 -9.44 -22.36
CA GLU A 194 4.24 -8.56 -23.51
C GLU A 194 2.72 -8.35 -23.71
N ALA A 195 2.11 -7.57 -22.83
CA ALA A 195 0.76 -7.02 -23.03
C ALA A 195 0.82 -5.50 -22.97
N GLY A 196 -0.22 -4.81 -23.47
CA GLY A 196 -0.25 -3.37 -23.76
C GLY A 196 0.60 -2.44 -22.87
N ALA A 197 1.55 -1.74 -23.50
CA ALA A 197 2.32 -0.59 -22.99
C ALA A 197 3.34 -0.12 -24.05
N ALA A 198 2.94 -0.11 -25.33
CA ALA A 198 3.84 0.25 -26.44
C ALA A 198 4.29 1.71 -26.26
N GLY A 199 5.60 1.91 -26.08
CA GLY A 199 6.21 3.24 -25.89
C GLY A 199 6.79 3.50 -24.49
N TRP A 200 6.60 2.62 -23.51
CA TRP A 200 7.25 2.77 -22.19
C TRP A 200 8.66 2.16 -22.16
N PRO A 201 9.60 2.74 -21.38
CA PRO A 201 10.89 2.12 -21.14
C PRO A 201 10.75 0.69 -20.65
N ARG A 202 11.62 -0.21 -21.13
CA ARG A 202 11.56 -1.64 -20.79
C ARG A 202 11.63 -1.86 -19.27
N TRP A 203 12.50 -1.12 -18.58
CA TRP A 203 12.65 -1.24 -17.14
C TRP A 203 11.37 -0.88 -16.37
N VAL A 204 10.59 0.11 -16.85
CA VAL A 204 9.31 0.52 -16.24
C VAL A 204 8.27 -0.59 -16.41
N ARG A 205 8.18 -1.17 -17.61
CA ARG A 205 7.29 -2.30 -17.91
C ARG A 205 7.63 -3.51 -17.02
N ASP A 206 8.89 -3.90 -17.00
CA ASP A 206 9.36 -5.03 -16.19
C ASP A 206 9.14 -4.78 -14.68
N ALA A 207 9.34 -3.55 -14.20
CA ALA A 207 9.14 -3.20 -12.80
C ALA A 207 7.65 -3.16 -12.42
N LEU A 208 6.77 -2.65 -13.28
CA LEU A 208 5.32 -2.72 -13.08
C LEU A 208 4.85 -4.17 -13.05
N ALA A 209 5.23 -4.99 -14.04
CA ALA A 209 4.81 -6.39 -14.11
C ALA A 209 5.21 -7.21 -12.88
N ARG A 210 6.38 -6.91 -12.30
CA ARG A 210 6.90 -7.55 -11.09
C ARG A 210 6.39 -6.90 -9.79
N GLY A 211 5.50 -5.92 -9.87
CA GLY A 211 4.96 -5.16 -8.73
C GLY A 211 6.00 -4.32 -7.97
N ARG A 212 7.17 -4.05 -8.57
CA ARG A 212 8.19 -3.13 -8.03
C ARG A 212 7.82 -1.67 -8.24
N LEU A 213 6.96 -1.38 -9.20
CA LEU A 213 6.32 -0.08 -9.37
C LEU A 213 4.80 -0.21 -9.12
N PRO A 214 4.19 0.76 -8.42
CA PRO A 214 2.77 0.73 -8.14
C PRO A 214 1.94 1.19 -9.37
N PRO A 215 0.66 0.80 -9.45
CA PRO A 215 -0.29 1.31 -10.44
C PRO A 215 -0.37 2.85 -10.48
N PHE A 216 -0.07 3.51 -9.36
CA PHE A 216 0.03 4.96 -9.27
C PHE A 216 0.99 5.56 -10.31
N VAL A 217 2.13 4.90 -10.58
CA VAL A 217 3.11 5.36 -11.57
C VAL A 217 2.54 5.26 -12.99
N SER A 218 1.91 4.14 -13.33
CA SER A 218 1.25 3.98 -14.63
C SER A 218 0.08 4.95 -14.81
N ASP A 219 -0.73 5.19 -13.76
CA ASP A 219 -1.84 6.14 -13.80
C ASP A 219 -1.33 7.58 -14.02
N ALA A 220 -0.29 7.99 -13.29
CA ALA A 220 0.32 9.31 -13.46
C ALA A 220 0.93 9.50 -14.85
N LEU A 221 1.63 8.48 -15.37
CA LEU A 221 2.31 8.52 -16.66
C LEU A 221 1.33 8.51 -17.85
N LEU A 222 0.37 7.57 -17.83
CA LEU A 222 -0.54 7.31 -18.95
C LEU A 222 -1.79 8.20 -18.94
N LEU A 223 -2.45 8.30 -17.78
CA LEU A 223 -3.73 8.98 -17.66
C LEU A 223 -3.59 10.48 -17.38
N ARG A 224 -2.41 10.90 -16.93
CA ARG A 224 -2.20 12.21 -16.28
C ARG A 224 -3.26 12.44 -15.21
N SER A 225 -3.67 11.38 -14.51
CA SER A 225 -4.76 11.42 -13.55
C SER A 225 -4.63 10.31 -12.51
N VAL A 226 -4.73 10.66 -11.23
CA VAL A 226 -4.61 9.72 -10.11
C VAL A 226 -5.74 9.92 -9.10
N PHE A 227 -6.16 8.84 -8.43
CA PHE A 227 -7.09 8.89 -7.31
C PHE A 227 -6.32 8.64 -6.01
N LEU A 228 -6.26 9.64 -5.14
CA LEU A 228 -5.66 9.50 -3.83
C LEU A 228 -6.59 8.66 -2.95
N ARG A 229 -6.03 7.63 -2.31
CA ARG A 229 -6.84 6.68 -1.53
C ARG A 229 -7.31 7.35 -0.24
N VAL A 230 -8.62 7.32 -0.03
CA VAL A 230 -9.25 7.79 1.21
C VAL A 230 -8.75 6.99 2.41
N GLN A 231 -8.51 7.66 3.54
CA GLN A 231 -8.16 7.07 4.83
C GLN A 231 -9.22 7.41 5.89
N VAL A 232 -9.20 6.71 7.04
CA VAL A 232 -10.04 7.06 8.20
C VAL A 232 -9.37 8.21 8.96
N GLU A 233 -9.68 9.43 8.55
CA GLU A 233 -9.05 10.65 9.06
C GLU A 233 -10.09 11.74 9.38
N ASP A 234 -9.62 12.87 9.93
CA ASP A 234 -10.47 14.03 10.21
C ASP A 234 -10.90 14.75 8.93
N LEU A 235 -12.13 14.47 8.48
CA LEU A 235 -12.71 15.09 7.28
C LEU A 235 -12.97 16.59 7.44
N ALA A 236 -12.91 17.17 8.65
CA ALA A 236 -13.02 18.62 8.82
C ALA A 236 -11.71 19.35 8.45
N ARG A 237 -10.58 18.64 8.49
CA ARG A 237 -9.24 19.16 8.18
C ARG A 237 -8.89 18.99 6.69
N PRO A 238 -7.83 19.67 6.20
CA PRO A 238 -7.24 19.37 4.91
C PRO A 238 -6.91 17.88 4.77
N SER A 239 -6.82 17.37 3.53
CA SER A 239 -6.50 15.96 3.28
C SER A 239 -5.15 15.56 3.89
N ALA A 240 -5.05 14.36 4.47
CA ALA A 240 -3.78 13.81 4.94
C ALA A 240 -2.73 13.73 3.81
N HIS A 241 -3.20 13.59 2.56
CA HIS A 241 -2.33 13.64 1.38
C HIS A 241 -1.67 14.99 1.16
N GLY A 242 -2.13 16.07 1.82
CA GLY A 242 -1.50 17.39 1.76
C GLY A 242 -0.03 17.37 2.18
N ALA A 243 0.31 16.64 3.25
CA ALA A 243 1.68 16.53 3.76
C ALA A 243 2.64 15.87 2.75
N ALA A 244 2.11 15.01 1.88
CA ALA A 244 2.86 14.29 0.85
C ALA A 244 2.87 14.99 -0.52
N LEU A 245 2.29 16.20 -0.64
CA LEU A 245 2.23 16.94 -1.91
C LEU A 245 3.62 17.20 -2.51
N PRO A 246 4.66 17.63 -1.77
CA PRO A 246 6.00 17.84 -2.33
C PRO A 246 6.58 16.57 -2.97
N LEU A 247 6.35 15.42 -2.34
CA LEU A 247 6.81 14.11 -2.84
C LEU A 247 6.08 13.72 -4.13
N ARG A 248 4.78 13.98 -4.23
CA ARG A 248 4.01 13.77 -5.48
C ARG A 248 4.50 14.67 -6.61
N ARG A 249 4.75 15.96 -6.34
CA ARG A 249 5.29 16.89 -7.35
C ARG A 249 6.64 16.43 -7.86
N ALA A 250 7.54 15.98 -6.98
CA ALA A 250 8.84 15.42 -7.37
C ALA A 250 8.69 14.16 -8.23
N LEU A 251 7.80 13.23 -7.83
CA LEU A 251 7.48 12.04 -8.60
C LEU A 251 6.95 12.39 -10.00
N TYR A 252 6.03 13.35 -10.12
CA TYR A 252 5.54 13.82 -11.43
C TYR A 252 6.64 14.48 -12.25
N GLY A 253 7.55 15.24 -11.64
CA GLY A 253 8.71 15.83 -12.32
C GLY A 253 9.61 14.77 -12.96
N LEU A 254 9.86 13.68 -12.24
CA LEU A 254 10.64 12.54 -12.74
C LEU A 254 9.92 11.75 -13.84
N LEU A 255 8.60 11.61 -13.76
CA LEU A 255 7.81 10.87 -14.75
C LEU A 255 7.59 11.64 -16.05
N LEU A 256 7.34 12.95 -15.95
CA LEU A 256 6.83 13.74 -17.07
C LEU A 256 7.89 14.60 -17.75
N GLY A 257 9.07 14.72 -17.13
CA GLY A 257 10.18 15.51 -17.63
C GLY A 257 9.96 17.02 -17.48
N PRO A 258 10.98 17.83 -17.84
CA PRO A 258 10.86 19.28 -17.84
C PRO A 258 9.89 19.76 -18.92
N PRO A 259 9.24 20.93 -18.73
CA PRO A 259 8.45 21.55 -19.79
C PRO A 259 9.32 21.89 -21.01
N GLN A 260 8.74 21.78 -22.21
CA GLN A 260 9.42 22.25 -23.41
C GLN A 260 9.51 23.79 -23.41
N PRO A 261 10.47 24.39 -24.14
CA PRO A 261 10.61 25.84 -24.19
C PRO A 261 9.31 26.52 -24.67
N GLY A 262 8.69 27.31 -23.80
CA GLY A 262 7.43 28.01 -24.09
C GLY A 262 6.15 27.26 -23.71
N GLU A 263 6.26 26.04 -23.16
CA GLU A 263 5.11 25.27 -22.65
C GLU A 263 4.96 25.40 -21.13
N GLU A 264 3.72 25.24 -20.64
CA GLU A 264 3.42 25.17 -19.22
C GLU A 264 4.01 23.90 -18.57
N PRO A 265 4.34 23.93 -17.26
CA PRO A 265 4.79 22.73 -16.56
C PRO A 265 3.76 21.60 -16.68
N PRO A 266 4.22 20.35 -16.87
CA PRO A 266 3.29 19.24 -16.99
C PRO A 266 2.48 19.07 -15.70
N THR A 267 1.17 18.84 -15.85
CA THR A 267 0.25 18.67 -14.72
C THR A 267 -0.34 17.27 -14.67
N VAL A 268 -0.70 16.84 -13.46
CA VAL A 268 -1.46 15.62 -13.18
C VAL A 268 -2.76 16.00 -12.48
N CYS A 269 -3.86 15.41 -12.92
CA CYS A 269 -5.16 15.58 -12.27
C CYS A 269 -5.26 14.67 -11.04
N GLU A 270 -5.37 15.24 -9.84
CA GLU A 270 -5.60 14.48 -8.61
C GLU A 270 -7.09 14.48 -8.26
N PHE A 271 -7.62 13.32 -7.92
CA PHE A 271 -8.91 13.18 -7.23
C PHE A 271 -8.62 12.91 -5.75
N ASP A 272 -8.96 13.87 -4.91
CA ASP A 272 -8.78 13.81 -3.46
C ASP A 272 -10.02 14.31 -2.75
N ARG A 273 -10.16 14.01 -1.46
CA ARG A 273 -11.24 14.55 -0.65
C ARG A 273 -11.05 16.05 -0.44
N LEU A 274 -12.15 16.79 -0.55
CA LEU A 274 -12.32 18.10 0.06
C LEU A 274 -13.49 17.99 1.03
N ARG A 275 -13.18 17.93 2.32
CA ARG A 275 -14.16 17.59 3.36
C ARG A 275 -14.83 16.25 3.07
N GLY A 276 -16.17 16.22 2.98
CA GLY A 276 -16.97 15.03 2.69
C GLY A 276 -17.24 14.77 1.21
N THR A 277 -16.63 15.52 0.28
CA THR A 277 -16.82 15.32 -1.17
C THR A 277 -15.51 15.07 -1.89
N LEU A 278 -15.58 14.42 -3.05
CA LEU A 278 -14.42 14.22 -3.91
C LEU A 278 -14.23 15.43 -4.81
N ARG A 279 -13.01 15.96 -4.88
CA ARG A 279 -12.63 17.10 -5.71
C ARG A 279 -11.53 16.69 -6.69
N LYS A 280 -11.63 17.24 -7.90
CA LYS A 280 -10.56 17.20 -8.90
C LYS A 280 -9.69 18.45 -8.78
N THR A 281 -8.39 18.28 -8.63
CA THR A 281 -7.38 19.36 -8.64
C THR A 281 -6.32 19.05 -9.70
N ARG A 282 -5.63 20.08 -10.20
CA ARG A 282 -4.44 19.91 -11.04
C ARG A 282 -3.22 20.19 -10.18
N VAL A 283 -2.25 19.30 -10.23
CA VAL A 283 -0.99 19.43 -9.51
C VAL A 283 0.14 19.52 -10.53
N GLU A 284 0.96 20.55 -10.39
CA GLU A 284 2.13 20.78 -11.23
C GLU A 284 3.30 19.90 -10.80
N ALA A 285 3.94 19.28 -11.79
CA ALA A 285 5.21 18.61 -11.60
C ALA A 285 6.28 19.57 -11.06
N ALA A 286 7.17 19.07 -10.20
CA ALA A 286 8.29 19.85 -9.71
C ALA A 286 9.36 20.00 -10.82
N THR A 287 9.93 21.20 -10.93
CA THR A 287 11.13 21.40 -11.73
C THR A 287 12.33 20.84 -10.96
N LEU A 288 12.99 19.83 -11.54
CA LEU A 288 14.18 19.24 -10.96
C LEU A 288 15.37 20.22 -11.08
N PRO A 289 16.32 20.23 -10.11
CA PRO A 289 17.49 21.08 -10.17
C PRO A 289 18.31 20.91 -11.46
N PRO A 290 19.04 21.96 -11.89
CA PRO A 290 19.98 21.85 -13.00
C PRO A 290 20.97 20.71 -12.78
N GLY A 291 21.16 19.84 -13.78
CA GLY A 291 22.03 18.66 -13.68
C GLY A 291 21.38 17.41 -13.07
N CYS A 292 20.15 17.52 -12.58
CA CYS A 292 19.35 16.40 -12.05
C CYS A 292 18.20 15.98 -13.00
N GLN A 293 18.25 16.42 -14.26
CA GLN A 293 17.24 16.12 -15.27
C GLN A 293 17.69 14.91 -16.08
N TYR A 294 17.03 13.78 -15.82
CA TYR A 294 17.30 12.52 -16.51
C TYR A 294 16.05 12.11 -17.29
N PRO A 295 16.20 11.62 -18.54
CA PRO A 295 15.08 11.01 -19.23
C PRO A 295 14.63 9.75 -18.46
N LEU A 296 13.33 9.45 -18.50
CA LEU A 296 12.76 8.32 -17.78
C LEU A 296 13.42 6.99 -18.17
N GLU A 297 13.84 6.87 -19.43
CA GLU A 297 14.56 5.73 -19.99
C GLU A 297 15.87 5.43 -19.25
N ALA A 298 16.61 6.48 -18.88
CA ALA A 298 17.94 6.36 -18.26
C ALA A 298 17.89 6.38 -16.72
N LEU A 299 16.73 6.62 -16.10
CA LEU A 299 16.62 6.87 -14.66
C LEU A 299 17.17 5.72 -13.81
N ALA A 300 16.99 4.47 -14.26
CA ALA A 300 17.51 3.28 -13.58
C ALA A 300 19.04 3.16 -13.64
N GLU A 301 19.68 3.80 -14.63
CA GLU A 301 21.12 3.75 -14.88
C GLU A 301 21.88 4.91 -14.21
N VAL A 302 21.16 5.90 -13.68
CA VAL A 302 21.73 7.06 -12.97
C VAL A 302 22.57 6.58 -11.77
N PRO A 303 23.73 7.21 -11.50
CA PRO A 303 24.57 6.86 -10.34
C PRO A 303 23.79 6.84 -9.03
N LEU A 304 24.13 5.90 -8.14
CA LEU A 304 23.43 5.71 -6.86
C LEU A 304 23.39 6.99 -6.01
N SER A 305 24.48 7.77 -5.99
CA SER A 305 24.56 9.05 -5.28
C SER A 305 23.52 10.06 -5.79
N SER A 306 23.41 10.21 -7.10
CA SER A 306 22.41 11.09 -7.73
C SER A 306 20.98 10.59 -7.50
N ARG A 307 20.74 9.28 -7.54
CA ARG A 307 19.42 8.69 -7.19
C ARG A 307 19.06 8.92 -5.72
N ARG A 308 20.02 8.83 -4.80
CA ARG A 308 19.82 9.18 -3.38
C ARG A 308 19.51 10.66 -3.20
N GLN A 309 20.21 11.54 -3.90
CA GLN A 309 19.94 12.98 -3.86
C GLN A 309 18.52 13.29 -4.36
N LEU A 310 18.12 12.74 -5.50
CA LEU A 310 16.76 12.89 -6.06
C LEU A 310 15.65 12.39 -5.12
N LEU A 311 15.94 11.37 -4.30
CA LEU A 311 15.01 10.87 -3.29
C LEU A 311 14.93 11.76 -2.05
N LEU A 312 16.10 12.18 -1.54
CA LEU A 312 16.21 12.86 -0.25
C LEU A 312 15.93 14.37 -0.32
N GLU A 313 16.13 14.99 -1.48
CA GLU A 313 15.87 16.42 -1.67
C GLU A 313 14.38 16.78 -1.45
N PRO A 314 13.39 16.10 -2.05
CA PRO A 314 11.97 16.35 -1.76
C PRO A 314 11.57 16.08 -0.30
N LEU A 315 12.30 15.19 0.38
CA LEU A 315 12.12 14.91 1.80
C LEU A 315 12.79 15.97 2.69
N GLY A 316 13.68 16.79 2.14
CA GLY A 316 14.44 17.81 2.88
C GLY A 316 15.42 17.21 3.88
N VAL A 317 16.02 16.07 3.58
CA VAL A 317 16.97 15.36 4.46
C VAL A 317 18.30 15.16 3.74
N GLN A 318 19.41 15.15 4.47
CA GLN A 318 20.73 14.82 3.93
C GLN A 318 21.12 13.40 4.32
N MET A 319 21.86 12.71 3.45
CA MET A 319 22.29 11.34 3.71
C MET A 319 23.15 11.24 4.99
N SER A 320 23.95 12.26 5.28
CA SER A 320 24.81 12.34 6.47
C SER A 320 24.02 12.26 7.78
N SER A 321 22.78 12.77 7.80
CA SER A 321 21.91 12.71 8.99
C SER A 321 21.39 11.31 9.27
N LEU A 322 21.41 10.41 8.28
CA LEU A 322 20.85 9.06 8.36
C LEU A 322 21.91 7.97 8.61
N GLU A 323 23.19 8.33 8.69
CA GLU A 323 24.32 7.38 8.77
C GLU A 323 24.31 6.54 10.06
N SER A 324 23.81 7.11 11.16
CA SER A 324 23.67 6.42 12.45
C SER A 324 22.49 5.46 12.52
N THR A 325 21.59 5.50 11.53
CA THR A 325 20.35 4.74 11.51
C THR A 325 20.51 3.43 10.71
N PRO A 326 19.93 2.30 11.17
CA PRO A 326 19.91 1.06 10.39
C PRO A 326 19.40 1.28 8.96
N SER A 327 20.03 0.66 7.97
CA SER A 327 19.83 1.00 6.56
C SER A 327 18.38 0.90 6.08
N HIS A 328 17.62 -0.07 6.58
CA HIS A 328 16.20 -0.26 6.27
C HIS A 328 15.26 0.74 6.98
N LEU A 329 15.72 1.44 8.02
CA LEU A 329 14.99 2.52 8.69
C LEU A 329 15.33 3.90 8.13
N GLN A 330 16.35 4.03 7.28
CA GLN A 330 16.76 5.33 6.71
C GLN A 330 15.63 6.01 5.93
N LEU A 331 14.90 5.27 5.08
CA LEU A 331 13.76 5.83 4.34
C LEU A 331 12.58 6.19 5.26
N PRO A 332 12.10 5.31 6.16
CA PRO A 332 11.10 5.67 7.18
C PRO A 332 11.47 6.90 8.01
N LEU A 333 12.75 7.01 8.41
CA LEU A 333 13.22 8.14 9.21
C LEU A 333 13.23 9.43 8.39
N ALA A 334 13.73 9.39 7.15
CA ALA A 334 13.70 10.55 6.25
C ALA A 334 12.26 11.04 5.99
N VAL A 335 11.33 10.10 5.81
CA VAL A 335 9.88 10.37 5.73
C VAL A 335 9.35 10.99 7.02
N THR A 336 9.81 10.53 8.18
CA THR A 336 9.39 11.05 9.49
C THR A 336 9.88 12.49 9.69
N CYS A 337 11.13 12.79 9.34
CA CYS A 337 11.67 14.16 9.33
C CYS A 337 10.84 15.08 8.42
N HIS A 338 10.51 14.62 7.21
CA HIS A 338 9.64 15.36 6.28
C HIS A 338 8.25 15.60 6.86
N TRP A 339 7.62 14.55 7.40
CA TRP A 339 6.28 14.60 7.99
C TRP A 339 6.20 15.64 9.12
N VAL A 340 7.15 15.65 10.06
CA VAL A 340 7.20 16.63 11.15
C VAL A 340 7.23 18.08 10.63
N ARG A 341 7.92 18.34 9.51
CA ARG A 341 7.99 19.67 8.89
C ARG A 341 6.76 20.03 8.04
N ALA A 342 6.18 19.06 7.36
CA ALA A 342 5.16 19.27 6.33
C ALA A 342 3.71 19.10 6.82
N SER A 343 3.51 18.55 8.02
CA SER A 343 2.18 18.26 8.55
C SER A 343 1.39 19.49 8.95
N GLU A 344 0.12 19.50 8.57
CA GLU A 344 -0.87 20.47 9.01
C GLU A 344 -2.14 19.74 9.50
N PRO A 345 -2.46 19.73 10.81
CA PRO A 345 -1.81 20.45 11.91
C PRO A 345 -0.37 19.99 12.17
N ARG A 346 0.41 20.80 12.89
CA ARG A 346 1.75 20.39 13.34
C ARG A 346 1.67 19.13 14.19
N VAL A 347 2.67 18.26 14.01
CA VAL A 347 2.82 17.03 14.78
C VAL A 347 3.04 17.36 16.25
N GLU A 348 2.27 16.72 17.13
CA GLU A 348 2.46 16.83 18.57
C GLU A 348 3.57 15.89 19.03
N LEU A 349 4.33 16.26 20.07
CA LEU A 349 5.49 15.49 20.53
C LEU A 349 5.14 14.02 20.83
N HIS A 350 4.03 13.77 21.51
CA HIS A 350 3.59 12.40 21.83
C HIS A 350 3.25 11.58 20.58
N GLN A 351 2.79 12.20 19.49
CA GLN A 351 2.54 11.50 18.21
C GLN A 351 3.85 11.08 17.55
N LEU A 352 4.86 11.96 17.57
CA LEU A 352 6.20 11.63 17.08
C LEU A 352 6.82 10.50 17.92
N GLN A 353 6.81 10.65 19.25
CA GLN A 353 7.35 9.65 20.17
C GLN A 353 6.66 8.29 20.00
N ALA A 354 5.32 8.27 19.90
CA ALA A 354 4.54 7.05 19.66
C ALA A 354 4.90 6.37 18.34
N LEU A 355 5.08 7.15 17.27
CA LEU A 355 5.50 6.63 15.98
C LEU A 355 6.91 6.03 16.08
N LEU A 356 7.88 6.75 16.64
CA LEU A 356 9.26 6.27 16.78
C LEU A 356 9.33 4.99 17.62
N LEU A 357 8.59 4.93 18.72
CA LEU A 357 8.47 3.72 19.53
C LEU A 357 7.83 2.57 18.75
N THR A 358 6.84 2.83 17.89
CA THR A 358 6.27 1.82 16.98
C THR A 358 7.35 1.26 16.04
N LEU A 359 8.21 2.12 15.47
CA LEU A 359 9.32 1.69 14.61
C LEU A 359 10.32 0.82 15.37
N VAL A 360 10.72 1.22 16.57
CA VAL A 360 11.65 0.49 17.44
C VAL A 360 11.08 -0.87 17.83
N SER A 361 9.78 -0.92 18.19
CA SER A 361 9.06 -2.16 18.48
C SER A 361 9.08 -3.13 17.30
N GLY A 362 8.88 -2.58 16.10
CA GLY A 362 8.92 -3.32 14.85
C GLY A 362 10.29 -3.91 14.54
N GLU A 363 11.35 -3.14 14.80
CA GLU A 363 12.73 -3.56 14.61
C GLU A 363 13.10 -4.74 15.50
N GLU A 364 12.71 -4.69 16.77
CA GLU A 364 12.96 -5.77 17.73
C GLU A 364 12.25 -7.06 17.30
N GLN A 365 11.00 -6.95 16.85
CA GLN A 365 10.26 -8.09 16.31
C GLN A 365 10.91 -8.67 15.04
N ARG A 366 11.63 -7.86 14.27
CA ARG A 366 12.36 -8.37 13.11
C ARG A 366 13.58 -9.18 13.53
N ARG A 367 14.36 -8.66 14.47
CA ARG A 367 15.55 -9.35 15.02
C ARG A 367 15.22 -10.71 15.62
N THR A 368 14.09 -10.81 16.33
CA THR A 368 13.63 -12.09 16.91
C THR A 368 13.16 -13.10 15.87
N ARG A 369 12.66 -12.65 14.70
CA ARG A 369 12.20 -13.54 13.61
C ARG A 369 13.32 -13.99 12.68
N GLU A 370 14.34 -13.15 12.51
CA GLU A 370 15.50 -13.39 11.65
C GLU A 370 16.76 -13.10 12.49
N PRO A 371 17.17 -14.04 13.38
CA PRO A 371 18.38 -13.85 14.18
C PRO A 371 19.61 -13.79 13.28
N ASP A 372 20.53 -12.87 13.59
CA ASP A 372 21.85 -12.84 12.96
C ASP A 372 22.54 -14.21 13.13
N PRO A 373 23.39 -14.65 12.18
CA PRO A 373 24.18 -15.86 12.38
C PRO A 373 25.01 -15.73 13.66
N PRO A 374 25.06 -16.77 14.52
CA PRO A 374 25.65 -16.66 15.84
C PRO A 374 27.14 -16.29 15.74
N VAL A 375 27.52 -15.21 16.41
CA VAL A 375 28.92 -14.89 16.66
C VAL A 375 29.45 -15.88 17.70
N PRO A 376 30.56 -16.61 17.45
CA PRO A 376 31.11 -17.52 18.44
C PRO A 376 31.59 -16.75 19.68
N GLY A 377 30.90 -16.91 20.82
CA GLY A 377 31.36 -16.39 22.11
C GLY A 377 30.51 -15.28 22.77
N ALA A 378 29.31 -14.96 22.26
CA ALA A 378 28.38 -14.10 22.99
C ALA A 378 27.63 -14.92 24.05
N GLU A 379 27.73 -14.52 25.32
CA GLU A 379 26.99 -15.11 26.44
C GLU A 379 25.48 -14.94 26.23
N GLU A 380 24.72 -16.01 26.45
CA GLU A 380 23.26 -16.01 26.42
C GLU A 380 22.72 -15.17 27.58
N GLY A 381 22.36 -13.92 27.33
CA GLY A 381 21.72 -13.06 28.32
C GLY A 381 21.06 -11.85 27.68
N GLU A 382 19.71 -11.82 27.70
CA GLU A 382 18.80 -10.65 27.74
C GLU A 382 17.37 -10.94 27.21
N ASP A 383 16.88 -12.18 27.23
CA ASP A 383 15.53 -12.51 26.68
C ASP A 383 14.34 -12.10 27.58
N VAL A 384 14.56 -11.65 28.82
CA VAL A 384 13.49 -11.48 29.83
C VAL A 384 12.87 -10.07 29.82
N ALA A 385 13.57 -9.04 29.33
CA ALA A 385 13.06 -7.65 29.34
C ALA A 385 12.07 -7.36 28.20
N CYS A 386 12.28 -7.95 27.01
CA CYS A 386 11.46 -7.74 25.82
C CYS A 386 10.03 -8.28 25.94
N ASP A 387 9.81 -9.31 26.76
CA ASP A 387 8.49 -9.92 26.96
C ASP A 387 7.52 -8.94 27.68
N GLY A 388 8.06 -8.14 28.61
CA GLY A 388 7.30 -7.12 29.33
C GLY A 388 6.79 -6.01 28.42
N PHE A 389 7.66 -5.48 27.55
CA PHE A 389 7.25 -4.48 26.58
C PHE A 389 6.26 -5.09 25.59
N LEU A 390 6.53 -6.21 24.91
CA LEU A 390 5.65 -6.84 23.90
C LEU A 390 4.30 -7.34 24.43
N SER A 391 4.14 -7.58 25.73
CA SER A 391 2.86 -7.95 26.37
C SER A 391 1.73 -6.94 26.14
N TRP A 392 2.05 -5.66 25.91
CA TRP A 392 1.06 -4.64 25.55
C TRP A 392 0.31 -4.97 24.26
N LYS A 393 0.93 -5.63 23.27
CA LYS A 393 0.35 -5.87 21.95
C LYS A 393 -0.87 -6.79 22.03
N GLU A 394 -0.94 -7.64 23.05
CA GLU A 394 -1.93 -8.71 23.16
C GLU A 394 -3.18 -8.32 23.95
N LYS A 395 -3.12 -7.28 24.79
CA LYS A 395 -4.29 -6.80 25.55
C LYS A 395 -4.84 -5.54 24.89
N ALA A 396 -5.88 -5.69 24.07
CA ALA A 396 -6.76 -4.57 23.74
C ALA A 396 -7.69 -4.32 24.94
N PRO A 397 -7.60 -3.20 25.66
CA PRO A 397 -8.60 -2.86 26.66
C PRO A 397 -9.93 -2.61 25.94
N GLU A 398 -11.00 -3.24 26.41
CA GLU A 398 -12.36 -2.88 26.01
C GLU A 398 -12.60 -1.40 26.36
N GLY A 399 -12.84 -0.56 25.35
CA GLY A 399 -13.19 0.85 25.56
C GLY A 399 -12.11 1.90 25.29
N GLU A 400 -10.97 1.57 24.65
CA GLU A 400 -10.02 2.59 24.19
C GLU A 400 -10.70 3.63 23.28
N ALA A 401 -10.71 4.89 23.73
CA ALA A 401 -11.31 5.99 22.98
C ALA A 401 -10.56 6.22 21.66
N PHE A 402 -11.28 6.34 20.55
CA PHE A 402 -10.65 6.65 19.25
C PHE A 402 -10.33 8.16 19.16
N ASP A 403 -9.04 8.50 19.21
CA ASP A 403 -8.57 9.89 19.01
C ASP A 403 -8.41 10.18 17.51
N LEU A 404 -9.36 10.96 16.98
CA LEU A 404 -9.41 11.35 15.57
C LEU A 404 -8.24 12.28 15.16
N ALA A 405 -7.71 13.09 16.08
CA ALA A 405 -6.59 13.97 15.80
C ALA A 405 -5.30 13.15 15.61
N VAL A 406 -5.09 12.15 16.46
CA VAL A 406 -4.01 11.16 16.31
C VAL A 406 -4.16 10.38 14.99
N ALA A 407 -5.38 9.90 14.68
CA ALA A 407 -5.63 9.18 13.44
C ALA A 407 -5.25 10.03 12.22
N HIS A 408 -5.62 11.31 12.22
CA HIS A 408 -5.31 12.23 11.13
C HIS A 408 -3.80 12.46 10.96
N GLY A 409 -3.07 12.68 12.07
CA GLY A 409 -1.61 12.82 12.04
C GLY A 409 -0.90 11.57 11.50
N LEU A 410 -1.31 10.38 11.94
CA LEU A 410 -0.76 9.11 11.44
C LEU A 410 -1.14 8.86 9.97
N CYS A 411 -2.33 9.25 9.52
CA CYS A 411 -2.71 9.20 8.10
C CYS A 411 -1.81 10.11 7.23
N GLN A 412 -1.38 11.27 7.75
CA GLN A 412 -0.41 12.12 7.06
C GLN A 412 0.94 11.43 6.92
N TRP A 413 1.44 10.83 8.01
CA TRP A 413 2.69 10.07 7.96
C TRP A 413 2.62 8.90 6.96
N GLN A 414 1.54 8.10 6.98
CA GLN A 414 1.35 7.01 6.02
C GLN A 414 1.30 7.51 4.57
N SER A 415 0.71 8.68 4.32
CA SER A 415 0.69 9.31 3.00
C SER A 415 2.10 9.70 2.54
N CYS A 416 2.89 10.28 3.44
CA CYS A 416 4.29 10.61 3.18
C CYS A 416 5.11 9.34 2.93
N LEU A 417 4.90 8.28 3.73
CA LEU A 417 5.58 7.00 3.56
C LEU A 417 5.25 6.36 2.21
N GLN A 418 3.98 6.34 1.82
CA GLN A 418 3.57 5.78 0.53
C GLN A 418 4.28 6.50 -0.63
N MET A 419 4.26 7.84 -0.63
CA MET A 419 4.91 8.60 -1.70
C MET A 419 6.44 8.50 -1.65
N GLY A 420 7.03 8.39 -0.45
CA GLY A 420 8.46 8.12 -0.28
C GLY A 420 8.86 6.75 -0.83
N LEU A 421 8.06 5.70 -0.59
CA LEU A 421 8.26 4.37 -1.18
C LEU A 421 8.17 4.43 -2.71
N TYR A 422 7.15 5.09 -3.25
CA TYR A 422 6.96 5.18 -4.70
C TYR A 422 8.08 5.96 -5.38
N LEU A 423 8.57 7.02 -4.75
CA LEU A 423 9.74 7.78 -5.24
C LEU A 423 11.01 6.93 -5.17
N ASN A 424 11.23 6.21 -4.07
CA ASN A 424 12.36 5.29 -3.91
C ASN A 424 12.33 4.19 -5.00
N GLN A 425 11.17 3.59 -5.24
CA GLN A 425 10.95 2.57 -6.27
C GLN A 425 11.18 3.10 -7.69
N LEU A 426 10.66 4.28 -8.00
CA LEU A 426 10.87 4.93 -9.30
C LEU A 426 12.35 5.19 -9.57
N LEU A 427 13.10 5.55 -8.52
CA LEU A 427 14.55 5.74 -8.57
C LEU A 427 15.33 4.42 -8.45
N SER A 428 14.71 3.26 -8.69
CA SER A 428 15.36 1.94 -8.59
C SER A 428 15.96 1.65 -7.20
N ALA A 429 15.20 1.98 -6.15
CA ALA A 429 15.46 1.71 -4.74
C ALA A 429 16.87 2.11 -4.24
N PRO A 430 17.23 3.41 -4.29
CA PRO A 430 18.54 3.88 -3.81
C PRO A 430 18.72 3.72 -2.28
N LEU A 431 17.62 3.57 -1.54
CA LEU A 431 17.58 3.12 -0.15
C LEU A 431 16.82 1.79 -0.04
N PRO A 432 17.18 0.91 0.92
CA PRO A 432 16.42 -0.31 1.16
C PRO A 432 14.97 -0.02 1.54
N GLU A 433 14.04 -0.82 1.00
CA GLU A 433 12.64 -0.73 1.42
C GLU A 433 12.44 -1.33 2.81
N PRO A 434 11.64 -0.68 3.68
CA PRO A 434 11.28 -1.23 4.97
C PRO A 434 10.29 -2.40 4.84
N ASP A 435 10.36 -3.38 5.74
CA ASP A 435 9.31 -4.40 5.90
C ASP A 435 8.09 -3.78 6.60
N LEU A 436 7.08 -3.43 5.81
CA LEU A 436 5.84 -2.79 6.28
C LEU A 436 5.10 -3.61 7.33
N SER A 437 5.22 -4.94 7.29
CA SER A 437 4.58 -5.84 8.25
C SER A 437 5.16 -5.72 9.66
N SER A 438 6.43 -5.31 9.76
CA SER A 438 7.11 -5.01 11.03
C SER A 438 7.09 -3.52 11.36
N LEU A 439 7.11 -2.65 10.35
CA LEU A 439 7.34 -1.21 10.51
C LEU A 439 6.23 -0.50 11.29
N PHE A 440 4.95 -0.81 11.00
CA PHE A 440 3.83 -0.05 11.52
C PHE A 440 2.66 -0.94 11.95
N SER A 441 2.14 -0.65 13.14
CA SER A 441 0.87 -1.16 13.66
C SER A 441 0.05 0.02 14.15
N GLY A 442 -1.10 0.24 13.52
CA GLY A 442 -2.00 1.33 13.85
C GLY A 442 -2.54 1.23 15.27
N THR A 443 -2.93 0.03 15.69
CA THR A 443 -3.41 -0.23 17.05
C THR A 443 -2.33 0.15 18.08
N LEU A 444 -1.09 -0.23 17.80
CA LEU A 444 0.07 0.05 18.63
C LEU A 444 0.36 1.55 18.75
N ALA A 445 0.45 2.24 17.63
CA ALA A 445 0.76 3.66 17.56
C ALA A 445 -0.30 4.51 18.27
N HIS A 446 -1.58 4.18 18.09
CA HIS A 446 -2.67 4.87 18.76
C HIS A 446 -2.64 4.69 20.28
N ARG A 447 -2.32 3.48 20.77
CA ARG A 447 -2.20 3.23 22.21
C ARG A 447 -1.05 4.02 22.82
N LEU A 448 0.13 4.02 22.20
CA LEU A 448 1.26 4.82 22.65
C LEU A 448 0.91 6.32 22.71
N CYS A 449 0.20 6.83 21.71
CA CYS A 449 -0.25 8.22 21.72
C CYS A 449 -1.14 8.53 22.94
N GLN A 450 -2.02 7.59 23.34
CA GLN A 450 -2.90 7.78 24.50
C GLN A 450 -2.12 7.76 25.80
N GLU A 451 -1.23 6.79 25.97
CA GLU A 451 -0.38 6.65 27.16
C GLU A 451 0.56 7.85 27.32
N LEU A 452 1.24 8.27 26.25
CA LEU A 452 2.14 9.43 26.29
C LEU A 452 1.39 10.75 26.51
N LYS A 453 0.10 10.80 26.16
CA LYS A 453 -0.78 11.96 26.41
C LYS A 453 -1.30 12.00 27.84
N SER A 454 -1.54 10.85 28.48
CA SER A 454 -1.97 10.75 29.88
C SER A 454 -0.79 10.85 30.85
N ALA A 455 0.36 10.29 30.50
CA ALA A 455 1.57 10.24 31.30
C ALA A 455 2.82 10.42 30.40
N PRO A 456 3.35 11.65 30.27
CA PRO A 456 4.39 11.97 29.29
C PRO A 456 5.79 11.39 29.59
N SER A 457 5.95 10.57 30.65
CA SER A 457 7.23 9.93 30.95
C SER A 457 7.35 8.58 30.24
N LEU A 458 8.46 8.41 29.51
CA LEU A 458 8.88 7.13 28.94
C LEU A 458 9.21 6.09 30.02
N ASP A 459 9.48 6.51 31.26
CA ASP A 459 9.77 5.61 32.37
C ASP A 459 8.57 4.72 32.74
N ASN A 460 7.35 5.15 32.39
CA ASN A 460 6.14 4.37 32.60
C ASN A 460 5.95 3.27 31.54
N LEU A 461 6.64 3.37 30.40
CA LEU A 461 6.71 2.34 29.37
C LEU A 461 7.80 1.34 29.78
N CYS A 462 7.61 0.68 30.93
CA CYS A 462 8.54 -0.30 31.47
C CYS A 462 8.87 -1.39 30.42
N GLY A 463 10.16 -1.73 30.24
CA GLY A 463 10.59 -2.93 29.49
C GLY A 463 11.44 -2.72 28.24
N PHE A 464 11.97 -1.52 27.98
CA PHE A 464 12.94 -1.36 26.88
C PHE A 464 14.26 -2.06 27.18
N SER A 465 14.75 -2.86 26.23
CA SER A 465 16.15 -3.28 26.25
C SER A 465 17.08 -2.07 26.08
N PRO A 466 18.35 -2.15 26.52
CA PRO A 466 19.33 -1.11 26.26
C PRO A 466 19.44 -0.77 24.76
N ALA A 467 19.35 -1.79 23.90
CA ALA A 467 19.37 -1.63 22.45
C ALA A 467 18.17 -0.85 21.91
N MET A 468 16.95 -1.12 22.40
CA MET A 468 15.75 -0.36 22.02
C MET A 468 15.85 1.11 22.46
N THR A 469 16.35 1.36 23.66
CA THR A 469 16.53 2.72 24.19
C THR A 469 17.53 3.51 23.36
N GLN A 470 18.68 2.90 23.03
CA GLN A 470 19.70 3.51 22.18
C GLN A 470 19.16 3.82 20.77
N LEU A 471 18.43 2.87 20.16
CA LEU A 471 17.82 3.08 18.86
C LEU A 471 16.80 4.22 18.90
N TYR A 472 15.89 4.21 19.90
CA TYR A 472 14.90 5.26 20.06
C TYR A 472 15.55 6.65 20.18
N GLN A 473 16.58 6.80 21.02
CA GLN A 473 17.31 8.06 21.19
C GLN A 473 18.00 8.49 19.88
N ALA A 474 18.63 7.55 19.15
CA ALA A 474 19.25 7.85 17.87
C ALA A 474 18.23 8.36 16.83
N LEU A 475 17.06 7.72 16.75
CA LEU A 475 15.98 8.15 15.86
C LEU A 475 15.44 9.52 16.26
N LEU A 476 15.17 9.75 17.54
CA LEU A 476 14.64 11.01 18.05
C LEU A 476 15.58 12.17 17.77
N ASN A 477 16.87 12.01 18.10
CA ASN A 477 17.90 13.02 17.85
C ASN A 477 18.01 13.40 16.36
N THR A 478 17.80 12.43 15.46
CA THR A 478 17.86 12.66 14.02
C THR A 478 16.63 13.42 13.50
N VAL A 479 15.46 13.26 14.13
CA VAL A 479 14.26 14.00 13.74
C VAL A 479 14.28 15.43 14.29
N GLU A 480 14.90 15.64 15.46
CA GLU A 480 15.01 16.95 16.11
C GLU A 480 16.16 17.82 15.58
N SER A 481 17.13 17.23 14.87
CA SER A 481 18.23 17.95 14.18
C SER A 481 17.76 18.62 12.89
#